data_AF-A0A9Q1FKI5-F1
#
_entry.id   AF-A0A9Q1FKI5-F1
#
_cell.length_a   1.000
_cell.length_b   1.000
_cell.length_c   1.000
_cell.angle_alpha   90.00
_cell.angle_beta   90.00
_cell.angle_gamma   90.00
#
_symmetry.space_group_name_H-M   'P 1'
#
loop_
_entity.id
_entity.type
_entity.pdbx_description
1 polymer ?
#
loop_
_entity_poly.entity_id
_entity_poly.type
_entity_poly.pdbx_seq_one_letter_code
_entity_poly.pdbx_strand_id
1 'polypeptide(L)'
;MEVELVTMDSVRKLMTQMLAQQKAHYVEMLDKQSDTFQKFVRVIMDSTNERLDSMNRSIQELKDSIQYTQRDVEKMKLKADYLENQSRRNNLIFDGIKESARESWADTEGKVRTFISQKLKLDAGAMPIERAHRRGKTDPGGDKQRPIVVKFFNFKDRDLIMKKRQELKKELKKNAPGIYINEDFSEAVRQRRRDLLPKLREAWDRGDIAYLKFDCLVAHPPRVREVVS
;
A
#
# COMPACT_ATOMS: atom_id res chain seq x y z
N MET A 1 52.62 -37.24 91.69
CA MET A 1 51.91 -36.33 90.78
C MET A 1 52.90 -35.25 90.38
N GLU A 2 53.68 -35.47 89.32
CA GLU A 2 54.47 -34.39 88.72
C GLU A 2 53.49 -33.48 87.97
N VAL A 3 53.36 -32.26 88.46
CA VAL A 3 52.57 -31.22 87.80
C VAL A 3 53.47 -30.65 86.71
N GLU A 4 53.23 -31.01 85.45
CA GLU A 4 53.87 -30.33 84.31
C GLU A 4 53.56 -28.83 84.38
N LEU A 5 54.57 -28.03 84.72
CA LEU A 5 54.46 -26.58 84.70
C LEU A 5 54.41 -26.10 83.24
N VAL A 6 53.21 -25.79 82.77
CA VAL A 6 52.99 -25.13 81.48
C VAL A 6 53.64 -23.74 81.51
N THR A 7 54.63 -23.50 80.64
CA THR A 7 55.27 -22.17 80.53
C THR A 7 54.42 -21.23 79.66
N MET A 8 54.45 -19.93 79.96
CA MET A 8 53.75 -18.91 79.18
C MET A 8 54.19 -18.86 77.71
N ASP A 9 55.43 -19.26 77.42
CA ASP A 9 55.95 -19.32 76.05
C ASP A 9 55.31 -20.46 75.24
N SER A 10 55.11 -21.63 75.86
CA SER A 10 54.36 -22.74 75.25
C SER A 10 52.91 -22.36 74.93
N VAL A 11 52.25 -21.62 75.83
CA VAL A 11 50.88 -21.10 75.59
C VAL A 11 50.86 -20.10 74.44
N ARG A 12 51.82 -19.16 74.39
CA ARG A 12 51.94 -18.17 73.32
C ARG A 12 52.18 -18.83 71.96
N LYS A 13 53.01 -19.86 71.91
CA LYS A 13 53.30 -20.63 70.69
C LYS A 13 52.05 -21.37 70.19
N LEU A 14 51.31 -22.01 71.09
CA LEU A 14 50.05 -22.68 70.77
C LEU A 14 48.98 -21.69 70.26
N MET A 15 48.80 -20.55 70.92
CA MET A 15 47.87 -19.50 70.47
C MET A 15 48.24 -18.96 69.09
N THR A 16 49.53 -18.76 68.81
CA THR A 16 50.00 -18.27 67.51
C THR A 16 49.75 -19.31 66.41
N GLN A 17 49.99 -20.59 66.69
CA GLN A 17 49.68 -21.69 65.76
C GLN A 17 48.18 -21.80 65.48
N MET A 18 47.35 -21.69 66.53
CA MET A 18 45.90 -21.72 66.40
C MET A 18 45.37 -20.55 65.56
N LEU A 19 45.87 -19.33 65.77
CA LEU A 19 45.52 -18.16 64.95
C LEU A 19 45.96 -18.33 63.49
N ALA A 20 47.16 -18.89 63.26
CA ALA A 20 47.65 -19.17 61.90
C ALA A 20 46.79 -20.23 61.19
N GLN A 21 46.41 -21.30 61.90
CA GLN A 21 45.53 -22.36 61.37
C GLN A 21 44.13 -21.81 61.08
N GLN A 22 43.58 -20.99 61.98
CA GLN A 22 42.27 -20.36 61.78
C GLN A 22 42.29 -19.42 60.56
N LYS A 23 43.35 -18.61 60.41
CA LYS A 23 43.54 -17.75 59.23
C LYS A 23 43.64 -18.57 57.95
N ALA A 24 44.42 -19.65 57.94
CA ALA A 24 44.54 -20.54 56.78
C ALA A 24 43.19 -21.15 56.40
N HIS A 25 42.41 -21.59 57.39
CA HIS A 25 41.08 -22.13 57.18
C HIS A 25 40.10 -21.11 56.57
N TYR A 26 40.09 -19.86 57.06
CA TYR A 26 39.26 -18.81 56.47
C TYR A 26 39.66 -18.46 55.04
N VAL A 27 40.96 -18.42 54.74
CA VAL A 27 41.45 -18.19 53.37
C VAL A 27 40.98 -19.31 52.45
N GLU A 28 41.12 -20.57 52.85
CA GLU A 28 40.67 -21.72 52.07
C GLU A 28 39.14 -21.71 51.85
N MET A 29 38.37 -21.32 52.88
CA MET A 29 36.91 -21.21 52.77
C MET A 29 36.49 -20.11 51.80
N LEU A 30 37.14 -18.94 51.85
CA LEU A 30 36.90 -17.84 50.92
C LEU A 30 37.28 -18.21 49.49
N ASP A 31 38.39 -18.95 49.31
CA ASP A 31 38.83 -19.41 47.98
C ASP A 31 37.81 -20.37 47.37
N LYS A 32 37.34 -21.37 48.14
CA LYS A 32 36.25 -22.27 47.72
C LYS A 32 34.95 -21.54 47.41
N GLN A 33 34.61 -20.50 48.19
CA GLN A 33 33.43 -19.69 47.93
C GLN A 33 33.59 -18.87 46.63
N SER A 34 34.78 -18.33 46.39
CA SER A 34 35.11 -17.59 45.17
C SER A 34 35.00 -18.50 43.93
N ASP A 35 35.57 -19.69 44.01
CA ASP A 35 35.51 -20.71 42.95
C ASP A 35 34.08 -21.15 42.61
N THR A 36 33.27 -21.38 43.64
CA THR A 36 31.87 -21.79 43.44
C THR A 36 31.04 -20.67 42.83
N PHE A 37 31.27 -19.42 43.25
CA PHE A 37 30.63 -18.25 42.66
C PHE A 37 31.05 -18.03 41.20
N GLN A 38 32.34 -18.14 40.87
CA GLN A 38 32.82 -18.05 39.49
C GLN A 38 32.20 -19.11 38.59
N LYS A 39 32.09 -20.36 39.06
CA LYS A 39 31.43 -21.45 38.32
C LYS A 39 29.96 -21.13 38.06
N PHE A 40 29.24 -20.64 39.07
CA PHE A 40 27.85 -20.25 38.94
C PHE A 40 27.65 -19.14 37.90
N VAL A 41 28.46 -18.08 37.99
CA VAL A 41 28.42 -16.97 37.02
C VAL A 41 28.69 -17.45 35.60
N ARG A 42 29.68 -18.33 35.41
CA ARG A 42 30.02 -18.90 34.11
C ARG A 42 28.85 -19.69 33.50
N VAL A 43 28.20 -20.55 34.29
CA VAL A 43 27.05 -21.33 33.82
C VAL A 43 25.89 -20.43 33.40
N ILE A 44 25.60 -19.37 34.17
CA ILE A 44 24.57 -18.40 33.79
C ILE A 44 24.95 -17.68 32.50
N MET A 45 26.20 -17.20 32.41
CA MET A 45 26.69 -16.46 31.25
C MET A 45 26.60 -17.29 29.97
N ASP A 46 27.06 -18.54 30.03
CA ASP A 46 27.00 -19.49 28.91
C ASP A 46 25.55 -19.73 28.48
N SER A 47 24.63 -19.99 29.44
CA SER A 47 23.20 -20.18 29.14
C SER A 47 22.54 -18.93 28.55
N THR A 48 22.88 -17.74 29.05
CA THR A 48 22.35 -16.48 28.50
C THR A 48 22.87 -16.21 27.09
N ASN A 49 24.14 -16.52 26.81
CA ASN A 49 24.72 -16.36 25.49
C ASN A 49 24.06 -17.29 24.48
N GLU A 50 23.84 -18.57 24.83
CA GLU A 50 23.12 -19.52 23.96
C GLU A 50 21.70 -19.05 23.65
N ARG A 51 20.99 -18.51 24.66
CA ARG A 51 19.65 -17.92 24.47
C ARG A 51 19.69 -16.68 23.59
N LEU A 52 20.67 -15.80 23.77
CA LEU A 52 20.87 -14.61 22.94
C LEU A 52 21.13 -14.99 21.48
N ASP A 53 22.00 -15.97 21.24
CA ASP A 53 22.29 -16.47 19.90
C ASP A 53 21.05 -17.10 19.25
N SER A 54 20.27 -17.86 20.02
CA SER A 54 19.01 -18.42 19.55
C SER A 54 18.01 -17.33 19.16
N MET A 55 17.84 -16.32 20.02
CA MET A 55 16.96 -15.18 19.72
C MET A 55 17.44 -14.39 18.50
N ASN A 56 18.74 -14.16 18.36
CA ASN A 56 19.31 -13.47 17.22
C ASN A 56 19.04 -14.20 15.91
N ARG A 57 19.17 -15.55 15.91
CA ARG A 57 18.81 -16.38 14.76
C ARG A 57 17.32 -16.25 14.41
N SER A 58 16.43 -16.38 15.40
CA SER A 58 14.98 -16.24 15.17
C SER A 58 14.60 -14.84 14.68
N ILE A 59 15.23 -13.78 15.21
CA ILE A 59 15.01 -12.41 14.75
C ILE A 59 15.42 -12.26 13.28
N GLN A 60 16.53 -12.87 12.87
CA GLN A 60 16.99 -12.81 11.49
C GLN A 60 16.04 -13.54 10.55
N GLU A 61 15.62 -14.76 10.90
CA GLU A 61 14.63 -15.53 10.14
C GLU A 61 13.30 -14.77 9.98
N LEU A 62 12.82 -14.15 11.06
CA LEU A 62 11.61 -13.34 11.03
C LEU A 62 11.77 -12.12 10.11
N LYS A 63 12.92 -11.43 10.17
CA LYS A 63 13.19 -10.29 9.29
C LYS A 63 13.18 -10.71 7.82
N ASP A 64 13.81 -11.83 7.49
CA ASP A 64 13.88 -12.33 6.11
C ASP A 64 12.49 -12.73 5.60
N SER A 65 11.70 -13.41 6.45
CA SER A 65 10.31 -13.77 6.14
C SER A 65 9.41 -12.54 5.95
N ILE A 66 9.58 -11.49 6.78
CA ILE A 66 8.84 -10.23 6.64
C ILE A 66 9.18 -9.55 5.31
N GLN A 67 10.47 -9.45 4.97
CA GLN A 67 10.90 -8.85 3.71
C GLN A 67 10.36 -9.62 2.50
N TYR A 68 10.42 -10.95 2.55
CA TYR A 68 9.84 -11.81 1.52
C TYR A 68 8.34 -11.56 1.35
N THR A 69 7.59 -11.57 2.46
CA THR A 69 6.14 -11.35 2.46
C THR A 69 5.76 -9.97 1.95
N GLN A 70 6.51 -8.92 2.32
CA GLN A 70 6.28 -7.56 1.83
C GLN A 70 6.43 -7.46 0.31
N ARG A 71 7.48 -8.08 -0.26
CA ARG A 71 7.68 -8.13 -1.72
C ARG A 71 6.54 -8.87 -2.41
N ASP A 72 6.11 -10.00 -1.87
CA ASP A 72 4.99 -10.77 -2.43
C ASP A 72 3.67 -9.99 -2.36
N VAL A 73 3.40 -9.29 -1.25
CA VAL A 73 2.23 -8.41 -1.12
C VAL A 73 2.26 -7.28 -2.16
N GLU A 74 3.40 -6.64 -2.39
CA GLU A 74 3.54 -5.61 -3.44
C GLU A 74 3.28 -6.18 -4.83
N LYS A 75 3.86 -7.35 -5.15
CA LYS A 75 3.64 -8.04 -6.41
C LYS A 75 2.17 -8.40 -6.62
N MET A 76 1.50 -8.87 -5.58
CA MET A 76 0.06 -9.20 -5.64
C MET A 76 -0.80 -7.95 -5.80
N LYS A 77 -0.47 -6.84 -5.13
CA LYS A 77 -1.17 -5.56 -5.31
C LYS A 77 -1.07 -5.06 -6.75
N LEU A 78 0.12 -5.11 -7.36
CA LEU A 78 0.32 -4.73 -8.76
C LEU A 78 -0.47 -5.63 -9.72
N LYS A 79 -0.46 -6.94 -9.48
CA LYS A 79 -1.23 -7.90 -10.29
C LYS A 79 -2.74 -7.68 -10.15
N ALA A 80 -3.23 -7.43 -8.94
CA ALA A 80 -4.64 -7.13 -8.69
C ALA A 80 -5.08 -5.86 -9.41
N ASP A 81 -4.28 -4.79 -9.34
CA ASP A 81 -4.55 -3.52 -10.04
C ASP A 81 -4.56 -3.70 -11.56
N TYR A 82 -3.63 -4.48 -12.11
CA TYR A 82 -3.60 -4.81 -13.53
C TYR A 82 -4.87 -5.58 -13.97
N LEU A 83 -5.25 -6.62 -13.22
CA LEU A 83 -6.44 -7.42 -13.53
C LEU A 83 -7.72 -6.61 -13.41
N GLU A 84 -7.81 -5.73 -12.41
CA GLU A 84 -8.94 -4.82 -12.24
C GLU A 84 -9.06 -3.88 -13.44
N ASN A 85 -7.97 -3.23 -13.86
CA ASN A 85 -7.99 -2.34 -15.03
C ASN A 85 -8.28 -3.09 -16.33
N GLN A 86 -7.78 -4.32 -16.48
CA GLN A 86 -8.09 -5.16 -17.64
C GLN A 86 -9.59 -5.49 -17.70
N SER A 87 -10.21 -5.82 -16.56
CA SER A 87 -11.64 -6.06 -16.45
C SER A 87 -12.48 -4.81 -16.74
N ARG A 88 -12.01 -3.63 -16.30
CA ARG A 88 -12.67 -2.34 -16.51
C ARG A 88 -12.38 -1.69 -17.87
N ARG A 89 -11.48 -2.26 -18.68
CA ARG A 89 -10.98 -1.62 -19.92
C ARG A 89 -12.09 -1.24 -20.90
N ASN A 90 -13.13 -2.07 -21.00
CA ASN A 90 -14.27 -1.83 -21.88
C ASN A 90 -15.39 -1.02 -21.23
N ASN A 91 -15.19 -0.52 -20.01
CA ASN A 91 -16.19 0.24 -19.29
C ASN A 91 -16.03 1.74 -19.55
N LEU A 92 -17.17 2.43 -19.65
CA LEU A 92 -17.26 3.88 -19.56
C LEU A 92 -18.21 4.29 -18.44
N ILE A 93 -17.92 5.44 -17.85
CA ILE A 93 -18.74 6.09 -16.82
C ILE A 93 -19.43 7.29 -17.46
N PHE A 94 -20.76 7.29 -17.41
CA PHE A 94 -21.60 8.41 -17.84
C PHE A 94 -22.17 9.11 -16.59
N ASP A 95 -21.74 10.35 -16.38
CA ASP A 95 -22.19 11.22 -15.30
C ASP A 95 -23.28 12.18 -15.80
N GLY A 96 -24.24 12.54 -14.95
CA GLY A 96 -25.22 13.61 -15.24
C GLY A 96 -26.47 13.21 -16.04
N ILE A 97 -26.60 11.95 -16.46
CA ILE A 97 -27.84 11.46 -17.08
C ILE A 97 -28.93 11.37 -16.02
N LYS A 98 -30.09 12.02 -16.24
CA LYS A 98 -31.20 12.05 -15.28
C LYS A 98 -31.67 10.65 -14.88
N GLU A 99 -31.80 10.44 -13.59
CA GLU A 99 -32.33 9.22 -12.97
C GLU A 99 -33.86 9.25 -12.98
N SER A 100 -34.47 8.08 -13.12
CA SER A 100 -35.93 7.91 -13.01
C SER A 100 -36.26 7.17 -11.72
N ALA A 101 -37.42 7.44 -11.13
CA ALA A 101 -37.87 6.66 -9.98
C ALA A 101 -38.00 5.17 -10.38
N ARG A 102 -37.41 4.28 -9.57
CA ARG A 102 -37.40 2.82 -9.80
C ARG A 102 -36.87 2.42 -11.18
N GLU A 103 -35.81 3.09 -11.64
CA GLU A 103 -35.11 2.79 -12.90
C GLU A 103 -34.59 1.34 -12.94
N SER A 104 -34.99 0.57 -13.96
CA SER A 104 -34.46 -0.77 -14.21
C SER A 104 -33.14 -0.72 -14.99
N TRP A 105 -32.47 -1.87 -15.12
CA TRP A 105 -31.27 -1.97 -15.95
C TRP A 105 -31.56 -1.73 -17.43
N ALA A 106 -32.71 -2.19 -17.93
CA ALA A 106 -33.14 -1.95 -19.31
C ALA A 106 -33.39 -0.45 -19.58
N ASP A 107 -34.01 0.25 -18.62
CA ASP A 107 -34.21 1.71 -18.72
C ASP A 107 -32.88 2.46 -18.73
N THR A 108 -31.95 2.04 -17.86
CA THR A 108 -30.60 2.62 -17.79
C THR A 108 -29.86 2.44 -19.12
N GLU A 109 -29.91 1.24 -19.70
CA GLU A 109 -29.33 0.97 -21.00
C GLU A 109 -29.99 1.79 -22.12
N GLY A 110 -31.33 1.87 -22.13
CA GLY A 110 -32.08 2.66 -23.10
C GLY A 110 -31.69 4.14 -23.09
N LYS A 111 -31.47 4.73 -21.90
CA LYS A 111 -30.98 6.11 -21.77
C LYS A 111 -29.58 6.29 -22.33
N VAL A 112 -28.68 5.35 -22.07
CA VAL A 112 -27.32 5.37 -22.64
C VAL A 112 -27.37 5.27 -24.16
N ARG A 113 -28.16 4.35 -24.72
CA ARG A 113 -28.32 4.21 -26.17
C ARG A 113 -28.88 5.48 -26.80
N THR A 114 -29.91 6.06 -26.19
CA THR A 114 -30.50 7.33 -26.63
C THR A 114 -29.47 8.45 -26.62
N PHE A 115 -28.65 8.54 -25.57
CA PHE A 115 -27.58 9.52 -25.47
C PHE A 115 -26.53 9.33 -26.56
N ILE A 116 -26.08 8.10 -26.81
CA ILE A 116 -25.10 7.77 -27.86
C ILE A 116 -25.65 8.17 -29.24
N SER A 117 -26.88 7.80 -29.56
CA SER A 117 -27.49 8.13 -30.86
C SER A 117 -27.72 9.63 -31.05
N GLN A 118 -28.31 10.30 -30.07
CA GLN A 118 -28.71 11.70 -30.22
C GLN A 118 -27.57 12.70 -30.02
N LYS A 119 -26.68 12.44 -29.05
CA LYS A 119 -25.64 13.40 -28.65
C LYS A 119 -24.28 13.10 -29.25
N LEU A 120 -23.95 11.83 -29.46
CA LEU A 120 -22.70 11.42 -30.11
C LEU A 120 -22.86 11.13 -31.61
N LYS A 121 -24.10 11.12 -32.13
CA LYS A 121 -24.41 10.87 -33.55
C LYS A 121 -23.82 9.53 -34.04
N LEU A 122 -23.87 8.52 -33.17
CA LEU A 122 -23.36 7.17 -33.42
C LEU A 122 -24.53 6.19 -33.49
N ASP A 123 -24.40 5.13 -34.29
CA ASP A 123 -25.39 4.06 -34.27
C ASP A 123 -25.23 3.21 -33.01
N ALA A 124 -26.07 3.48 -32.01
CA ALA A 124 -26.09 2.70 -30.79
C ALA A 124 -26.56 1.25 -31.01
N GLY A 125 -27.32 0.95 -32.07
CA GLY A 125 -27.79 -0.40 -32.39
C GLY A 125 -26.65 -1.33 -32.78
N ALA A 126 -25.65 -0.81 -33.48
CA ALA A 126 -24.43 -1.52 -33.84
C ALA A 126 -23.45 -1.72 -32.67
N MET A 127 -23.74 -1.21 -31.47
CA MET A 127 -22.84 -1.26 -30.31
C MET A 127 -23.33 -2.20 -29.20
N PRO A 128 -22.71 -3.38 -29.11
CA PRO A 128 -22.62 -4.28 -27.98
C PRO A 128 -22.69 -3.72 -26.56
N ILE A 129 -23.81 -3.62 -25.86
CA ILE A 129 -23.78 -3.32 -24.41
C ILE A 129 -23.95 -4.63 -23.65
N GLU A 130 -22.94 -4.99 -22.84
CA GLU A 130 -23.00 -6.17 -21.96
C GLU A 130 -23.82 -5.84 -20.71
N ARG A 131 -23.59 -4.67 -20.11
CA ARG A 131 -24.32 -4.22 -18.92
C ARG A 131 -24.27 -2.70 -18.78
N ALA A 132 -25.41 -2.08 -18.44
CA ALA A 132 -25.49 -0.70 -17.99
C ALA A 132 -26.20 -0.62 -16.64
N HIS A 133 -25.60 0.03 -15.65
CA HIS A 133 -26.18 0.13 -14.31
C HIS A 133 -25.71 1.39 -13.57
N ARG A 134 -26.57 1.92 -12.70
CA ARG A 134 -26.23 3.01 -11.79
C ARG A 134 -25.29 2.52 -10.69
N ARG A 135 -24.28 3.32 -10.35
CA ARG A 135 -23.36 3.06 -9.24
C ARG A 135 -23.53 4.10 -8.13
N GLY A 136 -23.55 3.63 -6.88
CA GLY A 136 -23.62 4.48 -5.68
C GLY A 136 -25.00 4.49 -5.02
N LYS A 137 -25.08 5.15 -3.85
CA LYS A 137 -26.33 5.31 -3.09
C LYS A 137 -27.24 6.33 -3.76
N THR A 138 -28.53 6.03 -3.81
CA THR A 138 -29.55 6.96 -4.32
C THR A 138 -29.57 8.21 -3.44
N ASP A 139 -29.63 9.37 -4.08
CA ASP A 139 -29.77 10.65 -3.39
C ASP A 139 -31.26 10.90 -3.07
N PRO A 140 -31.66 11.00 -1.78
CA PRO A 140 -33.04 11.27 -1.41
C PRO A 140 -33.56 12.61 -1.95
N GLY A 141 -32.67 13.60 -2.14
CA GLY A 141 -33.01 14.91 -2.68
C GLY A 141 -33.14 14.94 -4.21
N GLY A 142 -32.66 13.92 -4.92
CA GLY A 142 -32.74 13.82 -6.38
C GLY A 142 -31.87 14.81 -7.17
N ASP A 143 -31.15 15.71 -6.49
CA ASP A 143 -30.29 16.71 -7.13
C ASP A 143 -29.07 16.08 -7.79
N LYS A 144 -28.46 15.07 -7.13
CA LYS A 144 -27.27 14.40 -7.66
C LYS A 144 -27.61 13.09 -8.37
N GLN A 145 -27.51 13.13 -9.69
CA GLN A 145 -27.68 11.95 -10.54
C GLN A 145 -26.53 10.95 -10.33
N ARG A 146 -26.85 9.67 -10.08
CA ARG A 146 -25.82 8.65 -9.93
C ARG A 146 -25.11 8.35 -11.26
N PRO A 147 -23.78 8.13 -11.26
CA PRO A 147 -23.08 7.71 -12.48
C PRO A 147 -23.61 6.37 -12.99
N ILE A 148 -23.69 6.24 -14.32
CA ILE A 148 -23.94 4.96 -14.99
C ILE A 148 -22.59 4.36 -15.38
N VAL A 149 -22.34 3.13 -14.97
CA VAL A 149 -21.22 2.32 -15.48
C VAL A 149 -21.77 1.43 -16.59
N VAL A 150 -21.19 1.58 -17.78
CA VAL A 150 -21.57 0.86 -18.99
C VAL A 150 -20.39 0.01 -19.42
N LYS A 151 -20.58 -1.30 -19.52
CA LYS A 151 -19.61 -2.25 -20.06
C LYS A 151 -19.98 -2.59 -21.50
N PHE A 152 -19.10 -2.27 -22.42
CA PHE A 152 -19.25 -2.62 -23.83
C PHE A 152 -18.62 -3.97 -24.13
N PHE A 153 -19.15 -4.68 -25.12
CA PHE A 153 -18.61 -5.97 -25.54
C PHE A 153 -17.25 -5.78 -26.24
N ASN A 154 -17.16 -4.80 -27.15
CA ASN A 154 -15.95 -4.53 -27.91
C ASN A 154 -15.19 -3.30 -27.40
N PHE A 155 -13.87 -3.42 -27.30
CA PHE A 155 -12.99 -2.28 -26.99
C PHE A 155 -13.07 -1.18 -28.07
N LYS A 156 -13.30 -1.55 -29.34
CA LYS A 156 -13.38 -0.61 -30.47
C LYS A 156 -14.56 0.35 -30.34
N ASP A 157 -15.71 -0.14 -29.89
CA ASP A 157 -16.94 0.66 -29.71
C ASP A 157 -16.72 1.69 -28.59
N ARG A 158 -16.16 1.22 -27.47
CA ARG A 158 -15.74 2.08 -26.36
C ARG A 158 -14.76 3.17 -26.80
N ASP A 159 -13.74 2.83 -27.59
CA ASP A 159 -12.74 3.78 -28.09
C ASP A 159 -13.34 4.79 -29.08
N LEU A 160 -14.26 4.35 -29.94
CA LEU A 160 -15.00 5.20 -30.87
C LEU A 160 -15.85 6.25 -30.12
N ILE A 161 -16.55 5.83 -29.05
CA ILE A 161 -17.31 6.74 -28.18
C ILE A 161 -16.38 7.79 -27.56
N MET A 162 -15.21 7.37 -27.06
CA MET A 162 -14.25 8.29 -26.47
C MET A 162 -13.67 9.29 -27.47
N LYS A 163 -13.42 8.87 -28.71
CA LYS A 163 -13.00 9.76 -29.81
C LYS A 163 -14.08 10.77 -30.16
N LYS A 164 -15.32 10.30 -30.38
CA LYS A 164 -16.46 11.18 -30.69
C LYS A 164 -16.75 12.19 -29.58
N ARG A 165 -16.58 11.79 -28.32
CA ARG A 165 -16.67 12.70 -27.17
C ARG A 165 -15.63 13.83 -27.24
N GLN A 166 -14.39 13.56 -27.66
CA GLN A 166 -13.38 14.61 -27.83
C GLN A 166 -13.70 15.52 -29.02
N GLU A 167 -14.10 14.93 -30.16
CA GLU A 167 -14.50 15.68 -31.36
C GLU A 167 -15.67 16.64 -31.07
N LEU A 168 -16.70 16.14 -30.39
CA LEU A 168 -17.93 16.88 -30.09
C LEU A 168 -17.89 17.60 -28.74
N LYS A 169 -16.73 17.79 -28.13
CA LYS A 169 -16.60 18.38 -26.78
C LYS A 169 -17.31 19.71 -26.63
N LYS A 170 -17.21 20.59 -27.64
CA LYS A 170 -17.89 21.91 -27.65
C LYS A 170 -19.41 21.77 -27.78
N GLU A 171 -19.87 20.90 -28.68
CA GLU A 171 -21.30 20.63 -28.89
C GLU A 171 -21.94 19.98 -27.65
N LEU A 172 -21.27 19.00 -27.03
CA LEU A 172 -21.74 18.35 -25.81
C LEU A 172 -21.87 19.35 -24.66
N LYS A 173 -20.92 20.28 -24.52
CA LYS A 173 -21.01 21.35 -23.51
C LYS A 173 -22.24 22.24 -23.70
N LYS A 174 -22.69 22.44 -24.95
CA LYS A 174 -23.88 23.24 -25.30
C LYS A 174 -25.18 22.44 -25.18
N ASN A 175 -25.20 21.23 -25.72
CA ASN A 175 -26.42 20.44 -25.93
C ASN A 175 -26.72 19.46 -24.79
N ALA A 176 -25.76 19.21 -23.91
CA ALA A 176 -25.84 18.30 -22.78
C ALA A 176 -24.97 18.81 -21.60
N PRO A 177 -25.22 20.03 -21.09
CA PRO A 177 -24.44 20.59 -19.99
C PRO A 177 -24.55 19.70 -18.74
N GLY A 178 -23.42 19.48 -18.07
CA GLY A 178 -23.35 18.64 -16.87
C GLY A 178 -23.24 17.14 -17.14
N ILE A 179 -23.28 16.70 -18.41
CA ILE A 179 -23.05 15.30 -18.77
C ILE A 179 -21.58 15.08 -19.15
N TYR A 180 -20.95 14.09 -18.51
CA TYR A 180 -19.55 13.73 -18.76
C TYR A 180 -19.41 12.25 -19.06
N ILE A 181 -18.44 11.92 -19.93
CA ILE A 181 -18.09 10.54 -20.28
C ILE A 181 -16.63 10.34 -19.91
N ASN A 182 -16.36 9.39 -19.03
CA ASN A 182 -15.03 9.10 -18.51
C ASN A 182 -14.73 7.61 -18.61
N GLU A 183 -13.44 7.26 -18.61
CA GLU A 183 -13.00 5.87 -18.50
C GLU A 183 -13.17 5.39 -17.06
N ASP A 184 -13.45 4.09 -16.89
CA ASP A 184 -13.52 3.43 -15.59
C ASP A 184 -12.13 2.88 -15.22
N PHE A 185 -11.44 3.56 -14.31
CA PHE A 185 -10.12 3.15 -13.83
C PHE A 185 -10.18 2.62 -12.40
N SER A 186 -9.24 1.74 -12.05
CA SER A 186 -9.01 1.30 -10.67
C SER A 186 -8.78 2.49 -9.73
N GLU A 187 -8.95 2.27 -8.42
CA GLU A 187 -8.71 3.35 -7.44
C GLU A 187 -7.25 3.84 -7.48
N ALA A 188 -6.29 2.94 -7.67
CA ALA A 188 -4.87 3.31 -7.73
C ALA A 188 -4.59 4.25 -8.92
N VAL A 189 -5.11 3.94 -10.10
CA VAL A 189 -4.97 4.81 -11.29
C VAL A 189 -5.72 6.13 -11.09
N ARG A 190 -6.92 6.10 -10.49
CA ARG A 190 -7.66 7.33 -10.17
C ARG A 190 -6.89 8.22 -9.19
N GLN A 191 -6.24 7.65 -8.17
CA GLN A 191 -5.38 8.39 -7.24
C GLN A 191 -4.17 8.99 -7.96
N ARG A 192 -3.42 8.19 -8.73
CA ARG A 192 -2.28 8.71 -9.51
C ARG A 192 -2.69 9.87 -10.42
N ARG A 193 -3.85 9.75 -11.09
CA ARG A 193 -4.38 10.83 -11.93
C ARG A 193 -4.68 12.09 -11.12
N ARG A 194 -5.24 11.98 -9.90
CA ARG A 194 -5.44 13.12 -8.99
C ARG A 194 -4.11 13.79 -8.64
N ASP A 195 -3.09 12.99 -8.33
CA ASP A 195 -1.75 13.47 -7.96
C ASP A 195 -1.03 14.16 -9.14
N LEU A 196 -1.38 13.80 -10.38
CA LEU A 196 -0.85 14.41 -11.60
C LEU A 196 -1.59 15.69 -12.02
N LEU A 197 -2.76 16.01 -11.46
CA LEU A 197 -3.52 17.20 -11.84
C LEU A 197 -2.76 18.52 -11.62
N PRO A 198 -2.02 18.73 -10.50
CA PRO A 198 -1.21 19.93 -10.32
C PRO A 198 -0.15 20.08 -11.41
N LYS A 199 0.59 19.01 -11.71
CA LYS A 199 1.63 19.00 -12.76
C LYS A 199 1.07 19.22 -14.16
N LEU A 200 -0.12 18.68 -14.43
CA LEU A 200 -0.85 18.93 -15.68
C LEU A 200 -1.18 20.43 -15.83
N ARG A 201 -1.61 21.07 -14.74
CA ARG A 201 -1.92 22.50 -14.72
C ARG A 201 -0.68 23.35 -14.95
N GLU A 202 0.42 23.04 -14.27
CA GLU A 202 1.72 23.71 -14.51
C GLU A 202 2.17 23.60 -15.97
N ALA A 203 1.95 22.44 -16.61
CA ALA A 203 2.27 22.28 -18.03
C ALA A 203 1.41 23.16 -18.93
N TRP A 204 0.11 23.28 -18.65
CA TRP A 204 -0.76 24.22 -19.36
C TRP A 204 -0.37 25.68 -19.12
N ASP A 205 0.03 26.03 -17.89
CA ASP A 205 0.47 27.39 -17.54
C ASP A 205 1.76 27.77 -18.29
N ARG A 206 2.61 26.80 -18.62
CA ARG A 206 3.79 26.99 -19.50
C ARG A 206 3.44 27.09 -21.00
N GLY A 207 2.20 26.80 -21.39
CA GLY A 207 1.79 26.73 -22.80
C GLY A 207 2.09 25.39 -23.49
N ASP A 208 2.46 24.36 -22.73
CA ASP A 208 2.67 23.00 -23.26
C ASP A 208 1.32 22.36 -23.65
N ILE A 209 1.34 21.51 -24.67
CA ILE A 209 0.22 20.62 -24.95
C ILE A 209 0.35 19.41 -24.01
N ALA A 210 -0.48 19.38 -22.97
CA ALA A 210 -0.43 18.35 -21.93
C ALA A 210 -1.77 17.62 -21.74
N TYR A 211 -1.71 16.31 -21.51
CA TYR A 211 -2.88 15.46 -21.22
C TYR A 211 -2.51 14.21 -20.43
N LEU A 212 -3.49 13.64 -19.72
CA LEU A 212 -3.31 12.39 -18.98
C LEU A 212 -3.71 11.18 -19.83
N LYS A 213 -2.77 10.24 -20.03
CA LYS A 213 -3.00 8.94 -20.67
C LYS A 213 -2.84 7.85 -19.62
N PHE A 214 -3.92 7.13 -19.31
CA PHE A 214 -3.96 6.15 -18.22
C PHE A 214 -3.46 6.78 -16.89
N ASP A 215 -2.33 6.33 -16.36
CA ASP A 215 -1.69 6.84 -15.14
C ASP A 215 -0.46 7.73 -15.40
N CYS A 216 -0.24 8.16 -16.65
CA CYS A 216 0.88 9.01 -17.04
C CYS A 216 0.44 10.39 -17.52
N LEU A 217 1.27 11.40 -17.24
CA LEU A 217 1.20 12.73 -17.84
C LEU A 217 2.05 12.77 -19.11
N VAL A 218 1.44 13.08 -20.24
CA VAL A 218 2.14 13.34 -21.50
C VAL A 218 2.09 14.86 -21.73
N ALA A 219 3.25 15.49 -21.84
CA ALA A 219 3.39 16.91 -22.14
C ALA A 219 4.46 17.09 -23.22
N HIS A 220 4.17 17.94 -24.19
CA HIS A 220 5.12 18.32 -25.22
C HIS A 220 4.95 19.80 -25.59
N PRO A 221 6.03 20.47 -26.03
CA PRO A 221 5.93 21.87 -26.44
C PRO A 221 4.93 22.04 -27.60
N PRO A 222 4.38 23.26 -27.77
CA PRO A 222 3.52 23.56 -28.90
C PRO A 222 4.30 23.38 -30.21
N ARG A 223 3.64 22.82 -31.23
CA ARG A 223 4.26 22.67 -32.56
C ARG A 223 4.47 24.05 -33.16
N VAL A 224 5.73 24.49 -33.29
CA VAL A 224 6.09 25.65 -34.10
C VAL A 224 5.81 25.28 -35.56
N ARG A 225 4.86 25.95 -36.20
CA ARG A 225 4.75 25.89 -37.67
C ARG A 225 5.86 26.78 -38.21
N GLU A 226 6.90 26.18 -38.77
CA GLU A 226 7.84 26.92 -39.61
C GLU A 226 7.03 27.50 -40.78
N VAL A 227 6.97 28.82 -40.84
CA VAL A 227 6.40 29.54 -41.98
C VAL A 227 7.41 29.36 -43.10
N VAL A 228 7.14 28.41 -44.00
CA VAL A 228 7.89 28.29 -45.25
C VAL A 228 7.68 29.60 -45.99
N SER A 229 8.74 30.39 -46.08
CA SER A 229 8.79 31.71 -46.71
C SER A 229 8.77 31.58 -48.23
#